data_AF-A0A822H3I2-F1
#
_entry.id   AF-A0A822H3I2-F1
#
_cell.length_a   1.000
_cell.length_b   1.000
_cell.length_c   1.000
_cell.angle_alpha   90.00
_cell.angle_beta   90.00
_cell.angle_gamma   90.00
#
_symmetry.space_group_name_H-M   'P 1'
#
loop_
_entity.id
_entity.type
_entity.pdbx_description
1 polymer ?
#
loop_
_entity_poly.entity_id
_entity_poly.type
_entity_poly.pdbx_seq_one_letter_code
_entity_poly.pdbx_strand_id
1 'polypeptide(L)' 'HFIYCIAEFLVMLSHDTLHSKRVIKIQDLIKHNDSLLTSGHEPETHTLAALEPVLYDFFLVRVMRI' A
#
# COMPACT_ATOMS: atom_id res chain seq x y z
N HIS A 1 0.91 -2.52 -13.63
CA HIS A 1 0.62 -3.95 -13.35
C HIS A 1 1.53 -4.53 -12.26
N PHE A 2 2.85 -4.59 -12.45
CA PHE A 2 3.76 -5.17 -11.42
C PHE A 2 3.76 -4.41 -10.08
N ILE A 3 3.81 -3.07 -10.12
CA ILE A 3 3.80 -2.22 -8.92
C ILE A 3 2.52 -2.40 -8.11
N TYR A 4 1.38 -2.50 -8.78
CA TYR A 4 0.09 -2.78 -8.14
C TYR A 4 0.13 -4.11 -7.37
N CYS A 5 0.61 -5.19 -8.00
CA CYS A 5 0.70 -6.50 -7.35
C CYS A 5 1.61 -6.48 -6.11
N ILE A 6 2.72 -5.72 -6.17
CA ILE A 6 3.58 -5.53 -5.00
C ILE A 6 2.83 -4.79 -3.90
N ALA A 7 2.18 -3.67 -4.23
CA ALA A 7 1.45 -2.89 -3.24
C ALA A 7 0.30 -3.69 -2.61
N GLU A 8 -0.45 -4.45 -3.39
CA GLU A 8 -1.50 -5.35 -2.91
C GLU A 8 -0.93 -6.43 -1.96
N PHE A 9 0.18 -7.07 -2.34
CA PHE A 9 0.87 -8.03 -1.48
C PHE A 9 1.32 -7.40 -0.14
N LEU A 10 1.92 -6.22 -0.19
CA LEU A 10 2.39 -5.53 1.01
C LEU A 10 1.22 -5.07 1.90
N VAL A 11 0.08 -4.69 1.32
CA VAL A 11 -1.15 -4.39 2.05
C VAL A 11 -1.65 -5.63 2.77
N MET A 12 -1.75 -6.78 2.10
CA MET A 12 -2.12 -8.04 2.74
C MET A 12 -1.18 -8.38 3.89
N LEU A 13 0.13 -8.31 3.66
CA LEU A 13 1.17 -8.57 4.66
C LEU A 13 1.11 -7.60 5.86
N SER A 14 0.56 -6.39 5.67
CA SER A 14 0.40 -5.41 6.75
C SER A 14 -0.62 -5.83 7.82
N HIS A 15 -1.48 -6.80 7.49
CA HIS A 15 -2.42 -7.41 8.43
C HIS A 15 -1.78 -8.53 9.25
N ASP A 16 -0.68 -9.12 8.77
CA ASP A 16 -0.01 -10.22 9.43
C ASP A 16 0.95 -9.76 10.53
N THR A 17 1.15 -10.64 11.49
CA THR A 17 2.13 -10.45 12.57
C THR A 17 3.12 -11.60 12.62
N LEU A 18 4.39 -11.26 12.75
CA LEU A 18 5.47 -12.20 13.04
C LEU A 18 5.96 -11.93 14.46
N HIS A 19 5.92 -12.95 15.33
CA HIS A 19 6.24 -12.81 16.77
C HIS A 19 5.50 -11.63 17.43
N SER A 20 4.19 -11.52 17.15
CA SER A 20 3.31 -10.46 17.65
C SER A 20 3.68 -9.03 17.23
N LYS A 21 4.60 -8.86 16.28
CA LYS A 21 4.94 -7.57 15.67
C LYS A 21 4.41 -7.54 14.24
N ARG A 22 3.81 -6.42 13.83
CA ARG A 22 3.43 -6.23 12.42
C ARG A 22 4.66 -6.37 11.53
N VAL A 23 4.52 -7.19 10.48
CA VAL A 23 5.60 -7.43 9.51
C VAL A 23 5.92 -6.14 8.75
N ILE A 24 4.88 -5.41 8.34
CA ILE A 24 4.96 -4.08 7.75
C ILE A 24 3.78 -3.24 8.23
N LYS A 25 3.95 -1.93 8.36
CA LYS A 25 2.83 -1.03 8.67
C LYS A 25 2.35 -0.35 7.40
N ILE A 26 1.05 -0.10 7.31
CA ILE A 26 0.46 0.67 6.21
C ILE A 26 1.11 2.05 6.02
N GLN A 27 1.57 2.67 7.12
CA GLN A 27 2.31 3.94 7.11
C GLN A 27 3.64 3.84 6.35
N ASP A 28 4.29 2.69 6.36
CA ASP A 28 5.55 2.48 5.66
C ASP A 28 5.32 2.35 4.14
N LEU A 29 4.17 1.82 3.73
CA LEU A 29 3.74 1.80 2.32
C LEU A 29 3.43 3.21 1.80
N ILE A 30 2.73 4.03 2.60
CA ILE A 30 2.41 5.43 2.22
C ILE A 30 3.70 6.23 2.02
N LYS A 31 4.67 6.11 2.94
CA LYS A 31 5.99 6.78 2.80
C LYS A 31 6.77 6.32 1.57
N HIS A 32 6.70 5.04 1.21
CA HIS A 32 7.31 4.55 -0.03
C HIS A 32 6.63 5.17 -1.26
N ASN A 33 5.32 5.38 -1.21
CA ASN A 33 4.59 6.03 -2.29
C ASN A 33 5.03 7.50 -2.48
N ASP A 34 5.29 8.25 -1.41
CA ASP A 34 5.87 9.60 -1.50
C ASP A 34 7.23 9.61 -2.23
N SER A 35 8.03 8.57 -2.02
CA SER A 35 9.31 8.39 -2.71
C SER A 35 9.12 8.05 -4.20
N LEU A 36 8.10 7.27 -4.55
CA LEU A 36 7.73 7.01 -5.96
C LEU A 36 7.21 8.27 -6.66
N LEU A 37 6.46 9.10 -5.97
CA LEU A 37 5.97 10.38 -6.52
C LEU A 37 7.12 11.34 -6.83
N THR A 38 8.15 11.36 -5.99
CA THR A 38 9.29 12.27 -6.13
C THR A 38 10.36 11.78 -7.10
N SER A 39 10.31 10.51 -7.54
CA SER A 39 11.31 9.92 -8.43
C SER A 39 11.17 10.31 -9.91
N GLY A 40 10.13 11.07 -10.27
CA GLY A 40 9.91 11.55 -11.64
C GLY A 40 9.38 10.49 -12.61
N HIS A 41 8.91 9.35 -12.12
CA HIS A 41 8.19 8.37 -12.92
C HIS A 41 6.76 8.84 -13.24
N GLU A 42 6.16 8.26 -14.27
CA GLU A 42 4.78 8.56 -14.64
C GLU A 42 3.82 8.21 -13.47
N PRO A 43 3.04 9.18 -12.97
CA PRO A 43 2.25 8.99 -11.75
C PRO A 43 1.19 7.89 -11.86
N GLU A 44 0.54 7.74 -13.02
CA GLU A 44 -0.52 6.74 -13.23
C GLU A 44 0.01 5.31 -13.11
N THR A 45 1.18 5.05 -13.69
CA THR A 45 1.75 3.70 -13.76
C THR A 45 2.52 3.30 -12.49
N HIS A 46 2.92 4.28 -11.66
CA HIS A 46 3.75 4.07 -10.47
C HIS A 46 3.03 4.49 -9.18
N THR A 47 2.91 5.79 -8.93
CA THR A 47 2.36 6.36 -7.69
C THR A 47 0.91 5.91 -7.47
N LEU A 48 0.04 6.16 -8.44
CA LEU A 48 -1.38 5.83 -8.36
C LEU A 48 -1.58 4.31 -8.29
N ALA A 49 -0.90 3.54 -9.15
CA ALA A 49 -0.93 2.09 -9.12
C ALA A 49 -0.47 1.49 -7.76
N ALA A 50 0.47 2.13 -7.07
CA ALA A 50 0.89 1.71 -5.73
C ALA A 50 -0.06 2.18 -4.62
N LEU A 51 -0.81 3.26 -4.83
CA LEU A 51 -1.69 3.84 -3.81
C LEU A 51 -3.06 3.17 -3.82
N GLU A 52 -3.53 2.70 -4.98
CA GLU A 52 -4.86 2.11 -5.16
C GLU A 52 -5.15 0.95 -4.18
N PRO A 53 -4.28 -0.07 -3.99
CA PRO A 53 -4.54 -1.13 -3.01
C PRO A 53 -4.61 -0.62 -1.57
N VAL A 54 -3.81 0.40 -1.24
CA VAL A 54 -3.79 1.03 0.09
C VAL A 54 -5.11 1.75 0.36
N LEU A 55 -5.58 2.54 -0.61
CA LEU A 55 -6.85 3.25 -0.50
C LEU A 55 -8.03 2.29 -0.42
N TYR A 56 -8.00 1.21 -1.22
CA TYR A 56 -9.03 0.19 -1.20
C TYR A 56 -9.13 -0.49 0.17
N ASP A 57 -8.00 -0.94 0.74
CA ASP A 57 -7.99 -1.54 2.08
C ASP A 57 -8.45 -0.56 3.17
N PHE A 58 -7.96 0.68 3.10
CA PHE A 58 -8.24 1.68 4.12
C PHE A 58 -9.70 2.13 4.10
N PHE A 59 -10.22 2.54 2.94
CA PHE A 59 -11.54 3.16 2.82
C PHE A 59 -12.67 2.16 2.55
N LEU A 60 -12.41 1.06 1.84
CA LEU A 60 -13.46 0.11 1.53
C LEU A 60 -13.50 -1.05 2.51
N VAL A 61 -12.35 -1.69 2.75
CA VAL A 61 -12.32 -2.91 3.59
C VAL A 61 -12.42 -2.58 5.08
N ARG A 62 -11.69 -1.56 5.55
CA ARG A 62 -11.65 -1.23 6.99
C ARG A 62 -12.73 -0.25 7.42
N VAL A 63 -13.01 0.79 6.64
CA VAL A 63 -14.00 1.81 7.02
C VAL A 63 -15.45 1.35 6.80
N MET A 64 -15.76 0.45 5.87
CA MET A 64 -17.13 -0.07 5.70
C MET A 64 -17.47 -1.31 6.54
N ARG A 65 -16.58 -1.78 7.44
CA ARG A 65 -16.95 -2.75 8.50
C ARG A 65 -17.57 -2.03 9.71
N ILE A 66 -18.55 -1.16 9.46
CA ILE A 66 -19.39 -0.52 10.49
C ILE A 66 -20.65 -1.37 10.66
#